data_AF-A0A7W4K0I0-F1
#
_entry.id   AF-A0A7W4K0I0-F1
#
_cell.length_a   1.000
_cell.length_b   1.000
_cell.length_c   1.000
_cell.angle_alpha   90.00
_cell.angle_beta   90.00
_cell.angle_gamma   90.00
#
_symmetry.space_group_name_H-M   'P 1'
#
loop_
_entity.id
_entity.type
_entity.pdbx_description
1 polymer ?
#
loop_
_entity_poly.entity_id
_entity_poly.type
_entity_poly.pdbx_seq_one_letter_code
_entity_poly.pdbx_strand_id
1 'polypeptide(L)'
;MRDILRLRMGWLHAWVGFVGGLVLVVVFTAGTLALFDTEITRWMQPELAALPAVAMTGEALDRAGERVRALRETGVVAFVNLPSARDPVLRILHYDGHAFIGPVLDPRDGAVLTARQTSGGQLFFDLHQSLYRGPIWGNLVTEMAAIGLIVAVISGVIIHFRNLVPDLLLFRPFAALAVAAWLRRVRPGMRSGGVS
;
A
#
# COMPACT_ATOMS: atom_id res chain seq x y z
N MET A 1 -13.09 19.24 39.16
CA MET A 1 -12.67 19.84 37.87
C MET A 1 -11.54 19.08 37.19
N ARG A 2 -10.44 18.74 37.89
CA ARG A 2 -9.27 18.03 37.32
C ARG A 2 -9.61 16.62 36.76
N ASP A 3 -10.53 15.90 37.40
CA ASP A 3 -10.91 14.55 36.98
C ASP A 3 -11.78 14.54 35.72
N ILE A 4 -12.61 15.56 35.52
CA ILE A 4 -13.42 15.74 34.30
C ILE A 4 -12.51 16.01 33.10
N LEU A 5 -11.46 16.81 33.26
CA LEU A 5 -10.50 17.08 32.19
C LEU A 5 -9.75 15.81 31.77
N ARG A 6 -9.29 15.00 32.72
CA ARG A 6 -8.60 13.73 32.45
C ARG A 6 -9.50 12.73 31.70
N LEU A 7 -10.76 12.58 32.12
CA LEU A 7 -11.73 11.72 31.45
C LEU A 7 -12.02 12.18 30.02
N ARG A 8 -12.23 13.49 29.82
CA ARG A 8 -12.47 14.07 28.48
C ARG A 8 -11.26 13.90 27.55
N MET A 9 -10.04 14.11 28.06
CA MET A 9 -8.81 13.92 27.28
C MET A 9 -8.56 12.45 26.94
N GLY A 10 -8.84 11.52 27.85
CA GLY A 10 -8.77 10.09 27.57
C GLY A 10 -9.75 9.66 26.47
N TRP A 11 -10.99 10.16 26.53
CA TRP A 11 -12.00 9.92 25.50
C TRP A 11 -11.56 10.50 24.14
N LEU A 12 -11.08 11.75 24.10
CA LEU A 12 -10.59 12.37 22.86
C LEU A 12 -9.41 11.59 22.27
N HIS A 13 -8.43 11.22 23.11
CA HIS A 13 -7.27 10.44 22.69
C HIS A 13 -7.68 9.09 22.08
N ALA A 14 -8.62 8.37 22.72
CA ALA A 14 -9.12 7.11 22.21
C ALA A 14 -9.78 7.25 20.83
N TRP A 15 -10.64 8.26 20.64
CA TRP A 15 -11.31 8.48 19.35
C TRP A 15 -10.39 8.99 18.27
N VAL A 16 -9.50 9.93 18.58
CA VAL A 16 -8.50 10.42 17.62
C VAL A 16 -7.56 9.30 17.19
N GLY A 17 -7.10 8.48 18.15
CA GLY A 17 -6.27 7.32 17.86
C GLY A 17 -7.00 6.25 17.04
N PHE A 18 -8.27 5.99 17.36
CA PHE A 18 -9.09 5.03 16.61
C PHE A 18 -9.34 5.46 15.17
N VAL A 19 -9.82 6.70 14.96
CA VAL A 19 -10.09 7.23 13.62
C VAL A 19 -8.81 7.38 12.81
N GLY A 20 -7.75 7.94 13.42
CA GLY A 20 -6.44 8.04 12.78
C GLY A 20 -5.86 6.67 12.41
N GLY A 21 -6.01 5.69 13.30
CA GLY A 21 -5.62 4.30 13.04
C GLY A 21 -6.37 3.68 11.87
N LEU A 22 -7.69 3.88 11.75
CA LEU A 22 -8.47 3.40 10.61
C LEU A 22 -8.00 4.02 9.28
N VAL A 23 -7.72 5.33 9.27
CA VAL A 23 -7.16 6.01 8.09
C VAL A 23 -5.81 5.39 7.72
N LEU A 24 -4.92 5.21 8.69
CA LEU A 24 -3.62 4.59 8.46
C LEU A 24 -3.74 3.16 7.91
N VAL A 25 -4.68 2.35 8.43
CA VAL A 25 -4.94 1.00 7.90
C VAL A 25 -5.31 1.06 6.42
N VAL A 26 -6.27 1.92 6.05
CA VAL A 26 -6.68 2.07 4.64
C VAL A 26 -5.51 2.51 3.77
N VAL A 27 -4.77 3.54 4.19
CA VAL A 27 -3.61 4.08 3.46
C VAL A 27 -2.52 3.02 3.29
N PHE A 28 -2.17 2.27 4.34
CA PHE A 28 -1.13 1.24 4.26
C PHE A 28 -1.54 0.03 3.42
N THR A 29 -2.78 -0.42 3.55
CA THR A 29 -3.30 -1.51 2.71
C THR A 29 -3.32 -1.08 1.25
N ALA A 30 -3.80 0.12 0.94
CA ALA A 30 -3.76 0.68 -0.40
C ALA A 30 -2.32 0.79 -0.93
N GLY A 31 -1.39 1.29 -0.12
CA GLY A 31 0.03 1.42 -0.50
C GLY A 31 0.68 0.06 -0.80
N THR A 32 0.32 -0.98 -0.04
CA THR A 32 0.80 -2.34 -0.27
C THR A 32 0.25 -2.91 -1.58
N LEU A 33 -1.04 -2.70 -1.86
CA LEU A 33 -1.67 -3.12 -3.11
C LEU A 33 -1.14 -2.34 -4.32
N ALA A 34 -0.77 -1.06 -4.15
CA ALA A 34 -0.19 -0.24 -5.20
C ALA A 34 1.16 -0.77 -5.72
N LEU A 35 1.91 -1.54 -4.91
CA LEU A 35 3.12 -2.22 -5.38
C LEU A 35 2.81 -3.24 -6.50
N PHE A 36 1.61 -3.81 -6.47
CA PHE A 36 1.10 -4.78 -7.45
C PHE A 36 0.27 -4.11 -8.55
N ASP A 37 0.50 -2.83 -8.83
CA ASP A 37 -0.33 -2.08 -9.77
C ASP A 37 -0.44 -2.77 -11.14
N THR A 38 0.70 -3.22 -11.68
CA THR A 38 0.72 -3.89 -12.98
C THR A 38 -0.02 -5.23 -12.96
N GLU A 39 0.15 -6.04 -11.90
CA GLU A 39 -0.53 -7.34 -11.78
C GLU A 39 -2.03 -7.17 -11.66
N ILE A 40 -2.48 -6.20 -10.86
CA ILE A 40 -3.90 -5.87 -10.69
C ILE A 40 -4.46 -5.38 -12.03
N THR A 41 -3.76 -4.46 -12.70
CA THR A 41 -4.16 -3.94 -14.01
C THR A 41 -4.26 -5.07 -15.04
N ARG A 42 -3.30 -5.99 -15.10
CA ARG A 42 -3.34 -7.16 -16.00
C ARG A 42 -4.46 -8.13 -15.65
N TRP A 43 -4.73 -8.38 -14.37
CA TRP A 43 -5.86 -9.18 -13.95
C TRP A 43 -7.20 -8.56 -14.36
N MET A 44 -7.28 -7.22 -14.35
CA MET A 44 -8.45 -6.48 -14.81
C MET A 44 -8.50 -6.29 -16.34
N GLN A 45 -7.45 -6.66 -17.08
CA GLN A 45 -7.37 -6.60 -18.55
C GLN A 45 -6.92 -7.96 -19.12
N PRO A 46 -7.72 -9.03 -18.94
CA PRO A 46 -7.35 -10.38 -19.36
C PRO A 46 -7.07 -10.48 -20.87
N GLU A 47 -7.68 -9.62 -21.68
CA GLU A 47 -7.48 -9.54 -23.13
C GLU A 47 -6.04 -9.19 -23.51
N LEU A 48 -5.37 -8.39 -22.66
CA LEU A 48 -3.96 -8.01 -22.83
C LEU A 48 -3.03 -8.97 -22.10
N ALA A 49 -3.46 -9.51 -20.96
CA ALA A 49 -2.64 -10.42 -20.16
C ALA A 49 -2.30 -11.72 -20.90
N ALA A 50 -3.18 -12.18 -21.79
CA ALA A 50 -2.98 -13.38 -22.62
C ALA A 50 -2.01 -13.18 -23.79
N LEU A 51 -1.59 -11.95 -24.10
CA LEU A 51 -0.68 -11.68 -25.20
C LEU A 51 0.73 -12.21 -24.87
N PRO A 52 1.40 -12.89 -25.83
CA PRO A 52 2.78 -13.29 -25.65
C PRO A 52 3.69 -12.06 -25.55
N ALA A 53 4.75 -12.15 -24.76
CA ALA A 53 5.81 -11.15 -24.79
C ALA A 53 6.53 -11.21 -26.15
N VAL A 54 6.50 -10.12 -26.90
CA VAL A 54 7.15 -10.00 -28.21
C VAL A 54 8.12 -8.82 -28.19
N ALA A 55 9.20 -8.94 -28.96
CA ALA A 55 10.14 -7.85 -29.15
C ALA A 55 9.47 -6.65 -29.83
N MET A 56 9.72 -5.46 -29.30
CA MET A 56 9.20 -4.22 -29.87
C MET A 56 9.90 -3.92 -31.21
N THR A 57 9.14 -3.52 -32.22
CA THR A 57 9.67 -3.11 -33.52
C THR A 57 9.94 -1.60 -33.58
N GLY A 58 10.80 -1.18 -34.51
CA GLY A 58 11.02 0.25 -34.78
C GLY A 58 9.75 0.96 -35.25
N GLU A 59 8.94 0.29 -36.08
CA GLU A 59 7.65 0.81 -36.57
C GLU A 59 6.67 1.11 -35.42
N ALA A 60 6.56 0.21 -34.44
CA ALA A 60 5.71 0.41 -33.27
C ALA A 60 6.17 1.62 -32.43
N LEU A 61 7.49 1.79 -32.27
CA LEU A 61 8.08 2.91 -31.56
C LEU A 61 7.87 4.24 -32.29
N ASP A 62 8.03 4.24 -33.62
CA ASP A 62 7.80 5.42 -34.45
C ASP A 62 6.34 5.87 -34.38
N ARG A 63 5.39 4.94 -34.51
CA ARG A 63 3.94 5.23 -34.35
C ARG A 63 3.60 5.75 -32.96
N ALA A 64 4.20 5.20 -31.91
CA ALA A 64 4.01 5.71 -30.56
C ALA A 64 4.57 7.13 -30.41
N GLY A 65 5.75 7.40 -31.00
CA GLY A 65 6.36 8.72 -31.04
C GLY A 65 5.48 9.75 -31.75
N GLU A 66 4.91 9.39 -32.90
CA GLU A 66 3.95 10.24 -33.63
C GLU A 66 2.72 10.57 -32.76
N ARG A 67 2.16 9.57 -32.08
CA ARG A 67 1.01 9.77 -31.20
C ARG A 67 1.31 10.67 -30.01
N VAL A 68 2.49 10.53 -29.40
CA VAL A 68 2.94 11.40 -28.31
C VAL A 68 3.15 12.83 -28.82
N ARG A 69 3.73 13.02 -30.01
CA ARG A 69 3.87 14.37 -30.61
C ARG A 69 2.50 15.02 -30.83
N ALA A 70 1.54 14.29 -31.36
CA ALA A 70 0.17 14.77 -31.54
C ALA A 70 -0.51 15.16 -30.21
N LEU A 71 -0.30 14.39 -29.13
CA LEU A 71 -0.78 14.76 -27.80
C LEU A 71 -0.07 15.99 -27.23
N ARG A 72 1.23 16.16 -27.50
CA ARG A 72 1.96 17.35 -27.08
C ARG A 72 1.48 18.61 -27.80
N GLU A 73 1.09 18.52 -29.06
CA GLU A 73 0.51 19.64 -29.82
C GLU A 73 -0.81 20.14 -29.21
N THR A 74 -1.58 19.27 -28.55
CA THR A 74 -2.79 19.65 -27.81
C THR A 74 -2.50 20.12 -26.37
N GLY A 75 -1.22 20.20 -25.97
CA GLY A 75 -0.78 20.59 -24.64
C GLY A 75 -0.83 19.48 -23.60
N VAL A 76 -1.10 18.23 -24.00
CA VAL A 76 -1.14 17.08 -23.09
C VAL A 76 0.25 16.48 -22.94
N VAL A 77 0.70 16.33 -21.69
CA VAL A 77 1.94 15.60 -21.38
C VAL A 77 1.63 14.11 -21.30
N ALA A 78 2.21 13.35 -22.24
CA ALA A 78 2.07 11.91 -22.31
C ALA A 78 3.41 11.21 -22.05
N PHE A 79 3.33 10.04 -21.43
CA PHE A 79 4.42 9.14 -21.09
C PHE A 79 4.30 7.87 -21.92
N VAL A 80 5.44 7.30 -22.31
CA VAL A 80 5.48 6.01 -23.01
C VAL A 80 6.06 4.97 -22.09
N ASN A 81 5.28 3.93 -21.80
CA ASN A 81 5.75 2.75 -21.09
C ASN A 81 6.10 1.68 -22.12
N LEU A 82 7.38 1.35 -22.20
CA LEU A 82 7.88 0.33 -23.09
C LEU A 82 7.49 -1.07 -22.59
N PRO A 83 7.32 -2.03 -23.51
CA PRO A 83 7.08 -3.42 -23.15
C PRO A 83 8.19 -3.96 -22.23
N SER A 84 7.78 -4.70 -21.21
CA SER A 84 8.68 -5.35 -20.25
C SER A 84 8.21 -6.78 -19.97
N ALA A 85 9.00 -7.55 -19.22
CA ALA A 85 8.58 -8.88 -18.79
C ALA A 85 7.29 -8.87 -17.94
N ARG A 86 7.02 -7.78 -17.23
CA ARG A 86 5.85 -7.64 -16.34
C ARG A 86 4.60 -7.17 -17.08
N ASP A 87 4.77 -6.34 -18.11
CA ASP A 87 3.70 -5.82 -18.98
C ASP A 87 4.15 -5.88 -20.46
N PRO A 88 3.67 -6.84 -21.27
CA PRO A 88 4.17 -7.10 -22.62
C PRO A 88 3.64 -6.14 -23.69
N VAL A 89 2.92 -5.09 -23.30
CA VAL A 89 2.29 -4.13 -24.22
C VAL A 89 2.98 -2.78 -24.18
N LEU A 90 2.85 -2.02 -25.25
CA LEU A 90 3.30 -0.64 -25.33
C LEU A 90 2.16 0.27 -24.87
N ARG A 91 2.39 1.15 -23.89
CA ARG A 91 1.32 2.06 -23.41
C ARG A 91 1.71 3.51 -23.60
N ILE A 92 0.74 4.32 -24.01
CA ILE A 92 0.84 5.77 -23.96
C ILE A 92 -0.12 6.24 -22.89
N LEU A 93 0.40 6.88 -21.86
CA LEU A 93 -0.36 7.31 -20.69
C LEU A 93 -0.29 8.82 -20.55
N HIS A 94 -1.39 9.48 -20.25
CA HIS A 94 -1.42 10.87 -19.84
C HIS A 94 -2.26 11.00 -18.58
N TYR A 95 -1.98 12.04 -17.80
CA TYR A 95 -2.75 12.32 -16.59
C TYR A 95 -4.03 13.09 -16.95
N ASP A 96 -5.18 12.63 -16.48
CA ASP A 96 -6.47 13.30 -16.70
C ASP A 96 -6.93 14.17 -15.53
N GLY A 97 -6.10 14.30 -14.48
CA GLY A 97 -6.45 14.97 -13.22
C GLY A 97 -6.80 14.01 -12.10
N HIS A 98 -7.04 12.74 -12.42
CA HIS A 98 -7.37 11.68 -11.47
C HIS A 98 -6.45 10.47 -11.63
N ALA A 99 -6.26 9.97 -12.85
CA ALA A 99 -5.51 8.77 -13.14
C ALA A 99 -4.66 8.91 -14.41
N PHE A 100 -3.70 8.01 -14.57
CA PHE A 100 -3.01 7.83 -15.85
C PHE A 100 -3.86 6.96 -16.77
N ILE A 101 -4.32 7.56 -17.88
CA ILE A 101 -5.15 6.90 -18.89
C ILE A 101 -4.50 7.00 -20.26
N GLY A 102 -4.86 6.09 -21.15
CA GLY A 102 -4.49 6.22 -22.56
C GLY A 102 -4.50 4.90 -23.31
N PRO A 103 -4.16 4.95 -24.61
CA PRO A 103 -4.24 3.79 -25.49
C PRO A 103 -3.13 2.78 -25.18
N VAL A 104 -3.50 1.51 -25.33
CA VAL A 104 -2.55 0.39 -25.36
C VAL A 104 -2.28 0.05 -26.81
N LEU A 105 -1.01 -0.19 -27.14
CA LEU A 105 -0.53 -0.48 -28.49
C LEU A 105 0.14 -1.85 -28.53
N ASP A 106 0.01 -2.54 -29.65
CA ASP A 106 0.73 -3.78 -29.92
C ASP A 106 2.23 -3.46 -30.16
N PRO A 107 3.16 -4.15 -29.50
CA PRO A 107 4.60 -3.89 -29.69
C PRO A 107 5.13 -4.26 -31.08
N ARG A 108 4.38 -5.01 -31.90
CA ARG A 108 4.81 -5.49 -33.22
C ARG A 108 4.59 -4.49 -34.33
N ASP A 109 3.45 -3.80 -34.31
CA ASP A 109 3.03 -2.88 -35.35
C ASP A 109 2.57 -1.53 -34.79
N GLY A 110 2.42 -1.34 -33.48
CA GLY A 110 1.89 -0.11 -32.91
C GLY A 110 0.40 0.10 -33.16
N ALA A 111 -0.36 -0.93 -33.54
CA ALA A 111 -1.81 -0.86 -33.67
C ALA A 111 -2.46 -0.71 -32.29
N VAL A 112 -3.58 0.02 -32.21
CA VAL A 112 -4.31 0.21 -30.95
C VAL A 112 -5.02 -1.09 -30.57
N LEU A 113 -4.68 -1.61 -29.40
CA LEU A 113 -5.33 -2.76 -28.79
C LEU A 113 -6.59 -2.29 -28.05
N THR A 114 -7.71 -2.97 -28.32
CA THR A 114 -8.96 -2.72 -27.59
C THR A 114 -8.93 -3.54 -26.30
N ALA A 115 -8.85 -2.85 -25.17
CA ALA A 115 -8.96 -3.44 -23.85
C ALA A 115 -10.06 -2.73 -23.07
N ARG A 116 -10.64 -3.43 -22.08
CA ARG A 116 -11.62 -2.80 -21.21
C ARG A 116 -10.99 -1.66 -20.41
N GLN A 117 -11.76 -0.59 -20.26
CA GLN A 117 -11.36 0.54 -19.43
C GLN A 117 -11.38 0.14 -17.96
N THR A 118 -10.29 0.46 -17.26
CA THR A 118 -10.15 0.18 -15.83
C THR A 118 -9.12 1.12 -15.23
N SER A 119 -9.33 1.54 -13.98
CA SER A 119 -8.28 2.19 -13.18
C SER A 119 -7.20 1.20 -12.76
N GLY A 120 -7.43 -0.11 -12.89
CA GLY A 120 -6.42 -1.11 -12.58
C GLY A 120 -5.89 -0.97 -11.15
N GLY A 121 -4.58 -1.07 -11.02
CA GLY A 121 -3.89 -0.79 -9.77
C GLY A 121 -3.70 0.69 -9.44
N GLN A 122 -3.85 1.60 -10.42
CA GLN A 122 -3.81 3.06 -10.20
C GLN A 122 -4.83 3.49 -9.15
N LEU A 123 -5.96 2.79 -9.05
CA LEU A 123 -6.94 2.98 -7.98
C LEU A 123 -6.30 2.97 -6.58
N PHE A 124 -5.43 2.00 -6.31
CA PHE A 124 -4.80 1.84 -5.01
C PHE A 124 -3.70 2.89 -4.78
N PHE A 125 -3.02 3.31 -5.85
CA PHE A 125 -2.10 4.44 -5.80
C PHE A 125 -2.84 5.73 -5.43
N ASP A 126 -3.94 6.04 -6.10
CA ASP A 126 -4.73 7.25 -5.85
C ASP A 126 -5.38 7.24 -4.47
N LEU A 127 -5.82 6.06 -3.99
CA LEU A 127 -6.33 5.86 -2.65
C LEU A 127 -5.23 6.07 -1.59
N HIS A 128 -4.02 5.54 -1.81
CA HIS A 128 -2.88 5.70 -0.91
C HIS A 128 -2.44 7.16 -0.80
N GLN A 129 -2.34 7.87 -1.92
CA GLN A 129 -1.83 9.24 -1.95
C GLN A 129 -2.91 10.26 -1.56
N SER A 130 -4.11 10.14 -2.14
CA SER A 130 -5.12 11.19 -2.10
C SER A 130 -6.50 10.73 -1.60
N LEU A 131 -6.62 9.51 -1.09
CA LEU A 131 -7.90 8.93 -0.66
C LEU A 131 -9.02 9.05 -1.72
N TYR A 132 -8.64 9.08 -3.01
CA TYR A 132 -9.56 9.33 -4.13
C TYR A 132 -10.36 10.65 -4.04
N ARG A 133 -9.92 11.60 -3.21
CA ARG A 133 -10.57 12.91 -3.01
C ARG A 133 -9.81 14.06 -3.66
N GLY A 134 -8.72 13.74 -4.35
CA GLY A 134 -7.90 14.70 -5.08
C GLY A 134 -6.88 15.43 -4.20
N PRO A 135 -6.06 16.30 -4.81
CA PRO A 135 -4.82 16.78 -4.22
C PRO A 135 -5.00 17.75 -3.04
N ILE A 136 -6.16 18.37 -2.89
CA ILE A 136 -6.37 19.37 -1.81
C ILE A 136 -6.73 18.67 -0.50
N TRP A 137 -7.85 17.96 -0.47
CA TRP A 137 -8.35 17.36 0.76
C TRP A 137 -7.74 15.98 1.02
N GLY A 138 -7.54 15.20 -0.03
CA GLY A 138 -6.97 13.87 0.04
C GLY A 138 -5.56 13.85 0.57
N ASN A 139 -4.68 14.58 -0.11
CA ASN A 139 -3.26 14.64 0.26
C ASN A 139 -3.10 15.23 1.66
N LEU A 140 -3.83 16.29 2.01
CA LEU A 140 -3.76 16.89 3.35
C LEU A 140 -4.03 15.88 4.45
N VAL A 141 -5.08 15.06 4.32
CA VAL A 141 -5.42 14.04 5.33
C VAL A 141 -4.34 12.96 5.40
N THR A 142 -3.87 12.47 4.26
CA THR A 142 -2.80 11.45 4.19
C THR A 142 -1.49 11.97 4.78
N GLU A 143 -1.09 13.20 4.45
CA GLU A 143 0.11 13.86 4.95
C GLU A 143 0.05 14.07 6.47
N MET A 144 -1.09 14.55 6.98
CA MET A 144 -1.31 14.68 8.42
C MET A 144 -1.24 13.32 9.13
N ALA A 145 -1.82 12.27 8.55
CA ALA A 145 -1.75 10.93 9.08
C ALA A 145 -0.30 10.40 9.08
N ALA A 146 0.47 10.66 8.02
CA ALA A 146 1.86 10.27 7.91
C ALA A 146 2.75 10.97 8.95
N ILE A 147 2.60 12.29 9.13
CA ILE A 147 3.34 13.04 10.16
C ILE A 147 2.95 12.52 11.55
N GLY A 148 1.66 12.33 11.81
CA GLY A 148 1.16 11.77 13.07
C GLY A 148 1.76 10.39 13.37
N LEU A 149 1.84 9.53 12.36
CA LEU A 149 2.50 8.23 12.49
C LEU A 149 3.99 8.34 12.78
N ILE A 150 4.72 9.22 12.08
CA ILE A 150 6.16 9.42 12.31
C ILE A 150 6.39 9.85 13.76
N VAL A 151 5.61 10.81 14.26
CA VAL A 151 5.68 11.25 15.67
C VAL A 151 5.37 10.08 16.61
N ALA A 152 4.33 9.29 16.32
CA ALA A 152 3.96 8.12 17.12
C ALA A 152 5.06 7.06 17.14
N VAL A 153 5.68 6.76 15.99
CA VAL A 153 6.77 5.78 15.87
C VAL A 153 8.02 6.28 16.58
N ILE A 154 8.46 7.51 16.33
CA ILE A 154 9.66 8.08 17.00
C ILE A 154 9.45 8.14 18.52
N SER A 155 8.30 8.63 18.98
CA SER A 155 7.99 8.69 20.41
C SER A 155 7.92 7.29 21.03
N GLY A 156 7.28 6.33 20.36
CA GLY A 156 7.23 4.94 20.79
C GLY A 156 8.60 4.29 20.85
N VAL A 157 9.46 4.52 19.85
CA VAL A 157 10.86 4.06 19.87
C VAL A 157 11.58 4.67 21.06
N ILE A 158 11.52 5.98 21.30
CA ILE A 158 12.20 6.62 22.44
C ILE A 158 11.72 6.06 23.79
N ILE A 159 10.40 5.94 23.98
CA ILE A 159 9.80 5.45 25.23
C ILE A 159 10.19 3.99 25.48
N HIS A 160 10.17 3.15 24.44
CA HIS A 160 10.41 1.73 24.56
C HIS A 160 11.86 1.31 24.26
N PHE A 161 12.75 2.22 23.83
CA PHE A 161 14.12 1.92 23.39
C PHE A 161 14.88 1.11 24.44
N ARG A 162 14.78 1.54 25.71
CA ARG A 162 15.45 0.87 26.84
C ARG A 162 14.97 -0.57 27.06
N ASN A 163 13.71 -0.86 26.74
CA ASN A 163 13.14 -2.20 26.88
C ASN A 163 13.41 -3.05 25.62
N LEU A 164 13.45 -2.42 24.44
CA LEU A 164 13.72 -3.09 23.16
C LEU A 164 15.17 -3.55 23.02
N VAL A 165 16.14 -2.77 23.51
CA VAL A 165 17.57 -3.06 23.36
C VAL A 165 17.98 -4.41 23.99
N PRO A 166 17.58 -4.74 25.24
CA PRO A 166 17.84 -6.06 25.82
C PRO A 166 17.17 -7.19 25.04
N ASP A 167 15.94 -7.02 24.56
CA ASP A 167 15.19 -8.09 23.88
C ASP A 167 15.68 -8.35 22.44
N LEU A 168 16.25 -7.34 21.77
CA LEU A 168 16.84 -7.47 20.43
C LEU A 168 18.29 -7.98 20.46
N LEU A 169 19.07 -7.62 21.49
CA LEU A 169 20.50 -7.97 21.58
C LEU A 169 20.79 -9.16 22.49
N LEU A 170 19.95 -9.45 23.50
CA LEU A 170 19.99 -10.75 24.14
C LEU A 170 19.13 -11.72 23.34
N PHE A 171 19.78 -12.48 22.47
CA PHE A 171 19.27 -13.80 22.12
C PHE A 171 19.03 -14.54 23.44
N ARG A 172 17.76 -14.74 23.83
CA ARG A 172 17.39 -15.51 25.03
C ARG A 172 16.99 -16.93 24.60
N PRO A 173 17.94 -17.85 24.39
CA PRO A 173 17.64 -19.23 23.96
C PRO A 173 16.78 -20.00 24.99
N PHE A 174 16.65 -19.47 26.22
CA PHE A 174 15.88 -20.07 27.30
C PHE A 174 14.89 -19.09 27.96
N ALA A 175 14.35 -18.11 27.21
CA ALA A 175 13.13 -17.44 27.67
C ALA A 175 12.02 -18.48 27.69
N ALA A 176 11.82 -19.14 28.83
CA ALA A 176 10.75 -20.09 29.04
C ALA A 176 9.44 -19.41 28.64
N LEU A 177 8.84 -19.89 27.54
CA LEU A 177 7.51 -19.50 27.08
C LEU A 177 6.62 -19.36 28.31
N ALA A 178 6.11 -18.15 28.58
CA ALA A 178 5.19 -17.89 29.69
C ALA A 178 3.96 -18.82 29.69
N VAL A 179 3.70 -19.49 28.55
CA VAL A 179 2.75 -20.60 28.38
C VAL A 179 3.01 -21.76 29.36
N ALA A 180 4.28 -22.12 29.65
CA ALA A 180 4.63 -23.22 30.56
C ALA A 180 4.44 -22.87 32.05
N ALA A 181 4.35 -21.58 32.40
CA ALA A 181 4.05 -21.16 33.77
C ALA A 181 2.56 -21.32 34.10
N TRP A 182 1.67 -21.19 33.11
CA TRP A 182 0.23 -21.39 33.28
C TRP A 182 -0.14 -22.85 33.58
N LEU A 183 0.49 -23.82 32.89
CA LEU A 183 0.25 -25.25 33.11
C LEU A 183 0.63 -25.74 34.51
N ARG A 184 1.58 -25.07 35.19
CA ARG A 184 1.97 -25.42 36.57
C ARG A 184 0.99 -24.94 37.64
N ARG A 185 0.08 -24.02 37.30
CA ARG A 185 -0.93 -23.49 38.24
C ARG A 185 -2.24 -24.29 38.27
N VAL A 186 -2.45 -25.20 37.31
CA VAL A 186 -3.70 -25.96 37.14
C VAL A 186 -3.67 -27.36 37.76
N ARG A 187 -2.63 -27.74 38.52
CA ARG A 187 -2.58 -29.04 39.23
C ARG A 187 -2.70 -28.88 40.75
N PRO A 188 -3.90 -28.64 41.30
CA PRO A 188 -4.12 -28.77 42.73
C PRO A 188 -4.28 -30.25 43.11
N GLY A 189 -3.49 -30.69 44.10
CA GLY A 189 -3.86 -31.78 45.00
C GLY A 189 -3.82 -33.21 44.46
N MET A 190 -2.69 -33.88 44.62
CA MET A 190 -2.66 -35.29 45.03
C MET A 190 -1.40 -35.53 45.87
N ARG A 191 -1.50 -35.23 47.17
CA ARG A 191 -0.58 -35.69 48.20
C ARG A 191 -1.32 -36.72 49.07
N SER A 192 -0.83 -37.96 49.00
CA SER A 192 -0.70 -38.94 50.09
C SER A 192 -1.77 -38.92 51.20
N GLY A 193 -2.77 -39.79 51.09
CA GLY A 193 -3.48 -40.33 52.24
C GLY A 193 -2.80 -41.64 52.68
N GLY A 194 -1.81 -41.53 53.57
CA GLY A 194 -1.37 -42.65 54.39
C GLY A 194 -2.06 -42.56 55.74
N VAL A 195 -2.78 -43.60 56.14
CA VAL A 195 -3.23 -43.80 57.51
C VAL A 195 -3.11 -45.29 57.84
N SER A 196 -2.37 -45.53 58.94
CA SER A 196 -2.25 -46.74 59.76
C SER A 196 -1.57 -47.95 59.11
#